data_AF-A0A227J6C4-F1
#
_entry.id   AF-A0A227J6C4-F1
#
_cell.length_a   1.000
_cell.length_b   1.000
_cell.length_c   1.000
_cell.angle_alpha   90.00
_cell.angle_beta   90.00
_cell.angle_gamma   90.00
#
_symmetry.space_group_name_H-M   'P 1'
#
loop_
_entity.id
_entity.type
_entity.pdbx_description
1 polymer ?
#
loop_
_entity_poly.entity_id
_entity_poly.type
_entity_poly.pdbx_seq_one_letter_code
_entity_poly.pdbx_strand_id
1 'polypeptide(L)'
;HSQVRANLDLPTSQYYEHTQHYFTGGLGWENWQTVGLQGITDIAARLGKEQNAVTLRKALNHLPNEPLYALLGALEHVDLQERLAQRIAEKAQQEIHSPEPDLFLLSALTRALAGAPTEISLPVL
;
A
#
# COMPACT_ATOMS: atom_id res chain seq x y z
N HIS A 1 -3.81 -8.65 -12.79
CA HIS A 1 -2.68 -9.48 -13.29
C HIS A 1 -1.80 -10.00 -12.14
N SER A 2 -1.29 -9.13 -11.27
CA SER A 2 -0.35 -9.48 -10.19
C SER A 2 -0.89 -10.48 -9.16
N GLN A 3 -2.18 -10.41 -8.83
CA GLN A 3 -2.86 -11.36 -7.95
C GLN A 3 -2.97 -12.76 -8.56
N VAL A 4 -3.43 -12.86 -9.81
CA VAL A 4 -3.49 -14.15 -10.52
C VAL A 4 -2.11 -14.79 -10.56
N ARG A 5 -1.07 -14.00 -10.84
CA ARG A 5 0.32 -14.48 -10.79
C ARG A 5 0.74 -14.90 -9.38
N ALA A 6 0.32 -14.19 -8.34
CA ALA A 6 0.61 -14.54 -6.95
C ALA A 6 0.00 -15.89 -6.59
N ASN A 7 -1.28 -16.06 -6.91
CA ASN A 7 -2.06 -17.24 -6.58
C ASN A 7 -1.59 -18.49 -7.35
N LEU A 8 -0.96 -18.30 -8.51
CA LEU A 8 -0.38 -19.36 -9.33
C LEU A 8 1.14 -19.54 -9.09
N ASP A 9 1.71 -18.89 -8.07
CA ASP A 9 3.15 -18.90 -7.77
C ASP A 9 4.06 -18.57 -8.98
N LEU A 10 3.55 -17.72 -9.89
CA LEU A 10 4.30 -17.26 -11.06
C LEU A 10 5.30 -16.16 -10.67
N PRO A 11 6.40 -16.00 -11.44
CA PRO A 11 7.36 -14.92 -11.23
C PRO A 11 6.70 -13.55 -11.21
N THR A 12 7.27 -12.61 -10.48
CA THR A 12 6.86 -11.20 -10.50
C THR A 12 7.22 -10.55 -11.85
N SER A 13 6.77 -9.31 -12.09
CA SER A 13 7.27 -8.53 -13.22
C SER A 13 8.72 -8.09 -13.01
N GLN A 14 9.36 -7.64 -14.09
CA GLN A 14 10.69 -7.02 -14.06
C GLN A 14 10.79 -5.77 -13.18
N TYR A 15 9.66 -5.15 -12.82
CA TYR A 15 9.63 -3.93 -12.02
C TYR A 15 9.67 -4.19 -10.51
N TYR A 16 9.52 -5.44 -10.09
CA TYR A 16 9.32 -5.81 -8.69
C TYR A 16 10.51 -5.44 -7.80
N GLU A 17 11.72 -5.85 -8.15
CA GLU A 17 12.92 -5.61 -7.35
C GLU A 17 13.23 -4.11 -7.21
N HIS A 18 13.14 -3.35 -8.32
CA HIS A 18 13.31 -1.90 -8.32
C HIS A 18 12.29 -1.22 -7.40
N THR A 19 11.04 -1.67 -7.46
CA THR A 19 9.95 -1.17 -6.62
C THR A 19 10.23 -1.51 -5.15
N GLN A 20 10.65 -2.74 -4.83
CA GLN A 20 10.98 -3.10 -3.45
C GLN A 20 12.09 -2.20 -2.89
N HIS A 21 13.12 -1.93 -3.67
CA HIS A 21 14.20 -1.02 -3.28
C HIS A 21 13.74 0.43 -3.08
N TYR A 22 12.75 0.89 -3.85
CA TYR A 22 12.09 2.16 -3.59
C TYR A 22 11.36 2.18 -2.24
N PHE A 23 10.52 1.18 -1.95
CA PHE A 23 9.74 1.16 -0.70
C PHE A 23 10.58 0.92 0.56
N THR A 24 11.87 0.54 0.44
CA THR A 24 12.81 0.58 1.58
C THR A 24 13.42 1.96 1.81
N GLY A 25 13.16 2.93 0.92
CA GLY A 25 13.78 4.25 0.90
C GLY A 25 15.17 4.27 0.23
N GLY A 26 15.63 3.14 -0.33
CA GLY A 26 16.97 2.99 -0.90
C GLY A 26 17.23 3.89 -2.12
N LEU A 27 16.16 4.25 -2.85
CA LEU A 27 16.23 5.18 -3.98
C LEU A 27 15.97 6.64 -3.58
N GLY A 28 15.57 6.92 -2.34
CA GLY A 28 15.03 8.21 -1.93
C GLY A 28 13.57 8.39 -2.34
N TRP A 29 12.76 8.94 -1.43
CA TRP A 29 11.30 9.01 -1.57
C TRP A 29 10.83 9.86 -2.76
N GLU A 30 11.60 10.87 -3.15
CA GLU A 30 11.31 11.77 -4.27
C GLU A 30 11.50 11.13 -5.66
N ASN A 31 12.24 10.01 -5.76
CA ASN A 31 12.59 9.37 -7.04
C ASN A 31 11.51 8.36 -7.52
N TRP A 32 10.25 8.63 -7.19
CA TRP A 32 9.12 7.74 -7.44
C TRP A 32 8.76 7.61 -8.92
N GLN A 33 9.15 8.55 -9.78
CA GLN A 33 8.86 8.53 -11.22
C GLN A 33 9.52 7.35 -11.93
N THR A 34 10.53 6.75 -11.30
CA THR A 34 11.21 5.53 -11.78
C THR A 34 10.45 4.25 -11.41
N VAL A 35 9.43 4.35 -10.55
CA VAL A 35 8.69 3.21 -10.00
C VAL A 35 7.45 2.94 -10.83
N GLY A 36 7.41 1.79 -11.49
CA GLY A 36 6.27 1.39 -12.31
C GLY A 36 5.10 0.86 -11.47
N LEU A 37 3.86 1.21 -11.87
CA LEU A 37 2.63 0.74 -11.21
C LEU A 37 2.57 -0.79 -11.10
N GLN A 38 3.02 -1.52 -12.13
CA GLN A 38 3.03 -2.98 -12.11
C GLN A 38 3.88 -3.52 -10.95
N GLY A 39 5.03 -2.90 -10.63
CA GLY A 39 5.85 -3.30 -9.50
C GLY A 39 5.14 -3.08 -8.17
N ILE A 40 4.43 -1.96 -8.01
CA ILE A 40 3.62 -1.66 -6.81
C ILE A 40 2.55 -2.75 -6.61
N THR A 41 1.84 -3.09 -7.68
CA THR A 41 0.81 -4.15 -7.62
C THR A 41 1.39 -5.54 -7.35
N ASP A 42 2.62 -5.83 -7.78
CA ASP A 42 3.30 -7.10 -7.50
C ASP A 42 3.66 -7.21 -6.01
N ILE A 43 4.13 -6.12 -5.38
CA ILE A 43 4.38 -6.06 -3.93
C ILE A 43 3.08 -6.22 -3.15
N ALA A 44 2.04 -5.47 -3.51
CA ALA A 44 0.73 -5.55 -2.87
C ALA A 44 0.12 -6.95 -2.98
N ALA A 45 0.25 -7.63 -4.12
CA ALA A 45 -0.25 -9.00 -4.29
C ALA A 45 0.56 -10.05 -3.49
N ARG A 46 1.70 -9.67 -2.88
CA ARG A 46 2.63 -10.59 -2.18
C ARG A 46 2.98 -10.08 -0.78
N LEU A 47 2.02 -9.53 -0.04
CA LEU A 47 2.25 -9.01 1.32
C LEU A 47 2.94 -10.00 2.26
N GLY A 48 2.66 -11.30 2.12
CA GLY A 48 3.26 -12.38 2.90
C GLY A 48 4.66 -12.82 2.48
N LYS A 49 5.28 -12.23 1.44
CA LYS A 49 6.61 -12.60 0.93
C LYS A 49 7.61 -11.47 1.21
N GLU A 50 8.90 -11.82 1.31
CA GLU A 50 10.04 -10.88 1.32
C GLU A 50 9.87 -9.64 2.24
N GLN A 51 9.16 -9.80 3.37
CA GLN A 51 8.82 -8.72 4.30
C GLN A 51 8.03 -7.56 3.67
N ASN A 52 7.35 -7.77 2.54
CA ASN A 52 6.62 -6.74 1.80
C ASN A 52 5.67 -5.93 2.69
N ALA A 53 4.84 -6.58 3.51
CA ALA A 53 3.95 -5.87 4.42
C ALA A 53 4.68 -5.00 5.45
N VAL A 54 5.83 -5.46 5.96
CA VAL A 54 6.65 -4.70 6.91
C VAL A 54 7.26 -3.48 6.23
N THR A 55 7.78 -3.66 5.01
CA THR A 55 8.35 -2.60 4.19
C THR A 55 7.30 -1.54 3.86
N LEU A 56 6.14 -1.94 3.34
CA LEU A 56 5.03 -1.03 3.02
C LEU A 56 4.56 -0.26 4.25
N ARG A 57 4.40 -0.93 5.41
CA ARG A 57 3.99 -0.27 6.65
C ARG A 57 4.96 0.83 7.07
N LYS A 58 6.26 0.64 6.87
CA LYS A 58 7.28 1.67 7.15
C LYS A 58 7.21 2.80 6.12
N ALA A 59 7.07 2.45 4.84
CA ALA A 59 7.04 3.41 3.74
C ALA A 59 5.85 4.37 3.79
N LEU A 60 4.68 3.94 4.28
CA LEU A 60 3.45 4.77 4.35
C LEU A 60 3.63 6.15 5.01
N ASN A 61 4.63 6.32 5.88
CA ASN A 61 4.90 7.60 6.54
C ASN A 61 5.77 8.55 5.71
N HIS A 62 6.33 8.08 4.60
CA HIS A 62 7.33 8.80 3.81
C HIS A 62 6.95 8.98 2.34
N LEU A 63 6.00 8.18 1.84
CA LEU A 63 5.60 8.22 0.45
C LEU A 63 5.01 9.58 0.07
N PRO A 64 5.46 10.18 -1.05
CA PRO A 64 4.72 11.23 -1.73
C PRO A 64 3.33 10.75 -2.16
N ASN A 65 2.45 11.69 -2.52
CA ASN A 65 1.05 11.40 -2.82
C ASN A 65 0.90 10.41 -3.98
N GLU A 66 1.62 10.58 -5.08
CA GLU A 66 1.50 9.74 -6.29
C GLU A 66 1.76 8.24 -6.01
N PRO A 67 2.93 7.84 -5.47
CA PRO A 67 3.16 6.44 -5.11
C PRO A 67 2.28 5.96 -3.95
N LEU A 68 1.83 6.85 -3.06
CA LEU A 68 0.87 6.51 -2.01
C LEU A 68 -0.49 6.11 -2.61
N TYR A 69 -1.07 6.93 -3.49
CA TYR A 69 -2.34 6.62 -4.16
C TYR A 69 -2.24 5.34 -5.00
N ALA A 70 -1.13 5.15 -5.72
CA ALA A 70 -0.88 3.93 -6.47
C ALA A 70 -0.84 2.69 -5.56
N LEU A 71 -0.19 2.80 -4.39
CA LEU A 71 -0.15 1.73 -3.40
C LEU A 71 -1.54 1.44 -2.83
N LEU A 72 -2.27 2.47 -2.38
CA LEU A 72 -3.60 2.31 -1.78
C LEU A 72 -4.59 1.68 -2.77
N GLY A 73 -4.56 2.10 -4.04
CA GLY A 73 -5.37 1.46 -5.09
C GLY A 73 -4.99 0.01 -5.36
N ALA A 74 -3.72 -0.36 -5.21
CA ALA A 74 -3.30 -1.77 -5.30
C ALA A 74 -3.76 -2.59 -4.08
N LEU A 75 -3.78 -1.98 -2.89
CA LEU A 75 -4.17 -2.62 -1.63
C LEU A 75 -5.69 -2.84 -1.50
N GLU A 76 -6.51 -2.06 -2.20
CA GLU A 76 -7.99 -2.25 -2.24
C GLU A 76 -8.42 -3.68 -2.60
N HIS A 77 -7.59 -4.39 -3.36
CA HIS A 77 -7.92 -5.70 -3.88
C HIS A 77 -7.28 -6.86 -3.10
N VAL A 78 -6.57 -6.63 -1.99
CA VAL A 78 -5.81 -7.66 -1.29
C VAL A 78 -6.24 -7.81 0.17
N ASP A 79 -6.16 -9.03 0.70
CA ASP A 79 -6.31 -9.26 2.14
C ASP A 79 -5.14 -8.63 2.89
N LEU A 80 -5.44 -7.69 3.80
CA LEU A 80 -4.44 -6.94 4.53
C LEU A 80 -4.00 -7.68 5.79
N GLN A 81 -2.68 -7.70 6.01
CA GLN A 81 -2.14 -8.11 7.29
C GLN A 81 -2.48 -7.07 8.36
N GLU A 82 -2.84 -7.55 9.56
CA GLU A 82 -3.34 -6.75 10.69
C GLU A 82 -2.52 -5.49 10.97
N ARG A 83 -1.18 -5.61 11.03
CA ARG A 83 -0.29 -4.48 11.33
C ARG A 83 -0.21 -3.43 10.22
N LEU A 84 -0.42 -3.84 8.96
CA LEU A 84 -0.48 -2.90 7.82
C LEU A 84 -1.85 -2.22 7.80
N ALA A 85 -2.93 -2.99 7.99
CA ALA A 85 -4.29 -2.45 8.13
C ALA A 85 -4.37 -1.40 9.25
N GLN A 86 -3.81 -1.69 10.42
CA GLN A 86 -3.80 -0.76 11.55
C GLN A 86 -3.11 0.57 11.18
N ARG A 87 -2.00 0.51 10.44
CA ARG A 87 -1.29 1.73 10.01
C ARG A 87 -2.12 2.55 9.00
N ILE A 88 -2.82 1.88 8.08
CA ILE A 88 -3.70 2.56 7.11
C ILE A 88 -4.89 3.20 7.85
N ALA A 89 -5.49 2.48 8.81
CA ALA A 89 -6.58 2.99 9.63
C ALA A 89 -6.13 4.18 10.50
N GLU A 90 -4.96 4.12 11.12
CA GLU A 90 -4.35 5.26 11.84
C GLU A 90 -4.25 6.49 10.92
N LYS A 91 -3.78 6.30 9.68
CA LYS A 91 -3.63 7.38 8.71
C LYS A 91 -4.98 7.95 8.26
N ALA A 92 -6.00 7.10 8.11
CA ALA A 92 -7.37 7.53 7.81
C ALA A 92 -7.98 8.33 8.95
N GLN A 93 -7.80 7.88 10.20
CA GLN A 93 -8.23 8.61 11.39
C GLN A 93 -7.54 9.97 11.52
N GLN A 94 -6.25 10.05 11.20
CA GLN A 94 -5.54 11.34 11.17
C GLN A 94 -6.14 12.29 10.13
N GLU A 95 -6.47 11.78 8.94
CA GLU A 95 -7.11 12.56 7.88
C GLU A 95 -8.51 13.04 8.28
N ILE A 96 -9.32 12.18 8.91
CA ILE A 96 -10.66 12.52 9.42
C ILE A 96 -10.60 13.67 10.43
N HIS A 97 -9.60 13.68 11.31
CA HIS A 97 -9.42 14.71 12.33
C HIS A 97 -8.58 15.92 11.85
N SER A 98 -8.15 15.93 10.59
CA SER A 98 -7.42 17.05 10.01
C SER A 98 -8.30 18.30 9.96
N PRO A 99 -7.76 19.51 10.23
CA PRO A 99 -8.49 20.76 10.02
C PRO A 99 -8.84 21.00 8.55
N GLU A 100 -8.07 20.42 7.62
CA GLU A 100 -8.28 20.48 6.17
C GLU A 100 -8.18 19.06 5.61
N PRO A 101 -9.26 18.25 5.69
CA PRO A 101 -9.23 16.87 5.23
C PRO A 101 -9.19 16.76 3.70
N ASP A 102 -8.25 15.97 3.16
CA ASP A 102 -8.24 15.54 1.77
C ASP A 102 -9.20 14.34 1.60
N LEU A 103 -10.39 14.63 1.05
CA LEU A 103 -11.42 13.63 0.81
C LEU A 103 -10.99 12.56 -0.22
N PHE A 104 -10.10 12.88 -1.15
CA PHE A 104 -9.57 11.90 -2.09
C PHE A 104 -8.64 10.92 -1.39
N LEU A 105 -7.80 11.42 -0.48
CA LEU A 105 -6.89 10.57 0.29
C LEU A 105 -7.66 9.71 1.26
N LEU A 106 -8.64 10.30 1.97
CA LEU A 106 -9.53 9.55 2.85
C LEU A 106 -10.27 8.44 2.10
N SER A 107 -10.83 8.74 0.91
CA SER A 107 -11.47 7.73 0.05
C SER A 107 -10.51 6.62 -0.36
N ALA A 108 -9.27 6.94 -0.71
CA ALA A 108 -8.25 5.95 -1.07
C ALA A 108 -7.84 5.08 0.13
N LEU A 109 -7.68 5.66 1.32
CA LEU A 109 -7.37 4.95 2.57
C LEU A 109 -8.51 4.01 2.95
N THR A 110 -9.75 4.49 2.88
CA THR A 110 -10.95 3.70 3.17
C THR A 110 -11.09 2.52 2.20
N ARG A 111 -10.89 2.73 0.89
CA ARG A 111 -10.91 1.63 -0.09
C ARG A 111 -9.80 0.62 0.14
N ALA A 112 -8.59 1.08 0.50
CA ALA A 112 -7.49 0.16 0.84
C ALA A 112 -7.83 -0.74 2.05
N LEU A 113 -8.67 -0.28 2.98
CA LEU A 113 -9.13 -1.06 4.13
C LEU A 113 -10.21 -2.10 3.80
N ALA A 114 -10.65 -2.22 2.54
CA ALA A 114 -11.66 -3.21 2.14
C ALA A 114 -11.26 -4.66 2.47
N GLY A 115 -9.96 -4.98 2.41
CA GLY A 115 -9.42 -6.29 2.79
C GLY A 115 -8.90 -6.38 4.23
N ALA A 116 -9.17 -5.40 5.09
CA ALA A 116 -8.73 -5.42 6.50
C ALA A 116 -9.64 -6.25 7.41
N PRO A 117 -9.12 -6.78 8.54
CA PRO A 117 -9.97 -7.30 9.61
C PRO A 117 -11.03 -6.29 10.04
N THR A 118 -12.25 -6.76 10.24
CA THR A 118 -13.43 -5.91 10.51
C THR A 118 -13.24 -5.03 11.75
N GLU A 119 -12.57 -5.54 12.78
CA GLU A 119 -12.30 -4.79 14.01
C GLU A 119 -11.43 -3.55 13.77
N ILE A 120 -10.60 -3.56 12.71
CA ILE A 120 -9.69 -2.47 12.35
C ILE A 120 -10.34 -1.49 11.39
N SER A 121 -11.17 -1.97 10.46
CA SER A 121 -11.79 -1.11 9.44
C SER A 121 -13.06 -0.40 9.93
N LEU A 122 -13.86 -1.02 10.80
CA LEU A 122 -15.13 -0.43 11.29
C LEU A 122 -15.02 0.96 11.91
N PRO A 123 -13.97 1.33 12.66
CA PRO A 123 -13.87 2.69 13.20
C PRO A 123 -13.69 3.79 12.12
N VAL A 124 -13.28 3.40 10.91
CA VAL A 124 -13.04 4.30 9.77
C VAL A 124 -14.22 4.30 8.78
N LEU A 125 -14.96 3.19 8.69
CA LEU A 125 -16.11 2.97 7.79
C LEU A 125 -17.42 3.50 8.37
#